data_AF-A0A6P2J3R1-F1
#
_entry.id   AF-A0A6P2J3R1-F1
#
_cell.length_a   1.000
_cell.length_b   1.000
_cell.length_c   1.000
_cell.angle_alpha   90.00
_cell.angle_beta   90.00
_cell.angle_gamma   90.00
#
_symmetry.space_group_name_H-M   'P 1'
#
loop_
_entity.id
_entity.type
_entity.pdbx_description
1 polymer ?
#
loop_
_entity_poly.entity_id
_entity_poly.type
_entity_poly.pdbx_seq_one_letter_code
_entity_poly.pdbx_strand_id
1 'polypeptide(L)'
;MINGEPAEKILHVMRRFQEADRVAINSEFDAFLGRVGQRNGTNHRGLVVGEISEIGTTPYGRSITLRQSAKRYYCSNDLIDLAEKRYAHALRALGDRAARVAAILVIERTAKGHHVIVDFAAMLCSSTYVACDSIHEVAMANRLVAEGRSFDKPIRLDTGGDMLPDFVLTDTPAPTHVEVYGMNGMATYEARKREKQRLRLSRGIPAVEWNVDAIDLAEIRLPPAGR
;
A
#
# COMPACT_ATOMS: atom_id res chain seq x y z
N MET A 1 22.13 3.24 6.70
CA MET A 1 22.95 2.26 5.95
C MET A 1 22.07 1.07 5.61
N ILE A 2 22.21 0.48 4.43
CA ILE A 2 21.57 -0.79 4.02
C ILE A 2 22.71 -1.73 3.64
N ASN A 3 22.85 -2.85 4.34
CA ASN A 3 23.94 -3.81 4.13
C ASN A 3 25.35 -3.17 4.08
N GLY A 4 25.61 -2.19 4.93
CA GLY A 4 26.93 -1.52 5.00
C GLY A 4 27.17 -0.43 3.95
N GLU A 5 26.18 -0.09 3.12
CA GLU A 5 26.24 1.01 2.16
C GLU A 5 25.27 2.16 2.51
N PRO A 6 25.57 3.42 2.10
CA PRO A 6 24.65 4.54 2.25
C PRO A 6 23.31 4.26 1.56
N ALA A 7 22.20 4.53 2.26
CA ALA A 7 20.86 4.22 1.76
C ALA A 7 20.57 4.89 0.42
N GLU A 8 20.98 6.14 0.23
CA GLU A 8 20.86 6.91 -1.02
C GLU A 8 21.52 6.25 -2.26
N LYS A 9 22.48 5.34 -2.05
CA LYS A 9 23.13 4.61 -3.14
C LYS A 9 22.32 3.39 -3.59
N ILE A 10 21.56 2.79 -2.66
CA ILE A 10 20.84 1.52 -2.86
C ILE A 10 19.34 1.75 -3.04
N LEU A 11 18.75 2.70 -2.32
CA LEU A 11 17.33 2.97 -2.30
C LEU A 11 17.01 4.21 -3.13
N HIS A 12 16.05 4.06 -4.05
CA HIS A 12 15.41 5.15 -4.75
C HIS A 12 13.92 5.18 -4.42
N VAL A 13 13.43 6.34 -3.97
CA VAL A 13 12.00 6.56 -3.76
C VAL A 13 11.49 7.39 -4.93
N MET A 14 10.61 6.82 -5.74
CA MET A 14 10.02 7.52 -6.86
C MET A 14 9.25 8.74 -6.35
N ARG A 15 9.48 9.91 -6.96
CA ARG A 15 8.67 11.09 -6.72
C ARG A 15 7.20 10.81 -7.03
N ARG A 16 6.30 11.56 -6.39
CA ARG A 16 4.90 11.59 -6.81
C ARG A 16 4.84 12.00 -8.29
N PHE A 17 4.12 11.23 -9.09
CA PHE A 17 4.01 11.53 -10.51
C PHE A 17 3.26 12.85 -10.74
N GLN A 18 3.91 13.78 -11.42
CA GLN A 18 3.31 14.96 -12.04
C GLN A 18 3.80 15.03 -13.48
N GLU A 19 2.89 15.24 -14.44
CA GLU A 19 3.27 15.22 -15.87
C GLU A 19 4.36 16.26 -16.18
N ALA A 20 4.30 17.43 -15.54
CA ALA A 20 5.31 18.49 -15.67
C ALA A 20 6.73 18.04 -15.25
N ASP A 21 6.82 17.11 -14.29
CA ASP A 21 8.08 16.62 -13.74
C ASP A 21 8.59 15.34 -14.45
N ARG A 22 7.84 14.81 -15.43
CA ARG A 22 8.11 13.49 -16.03
C ARG A 22 9.56 13.33 -16.50
N VAL A 23 10.14 14.34 -17.14
CA VAL A 23 11.52 14.28 -17.64
C VAL A 23 12.52 14.20 -16.48
N ALA A 24 12.35 15.04 -15.46
CA ALA A 24 13.22 15.06 -14.29
C ALA A 24 13.14 13.75 -13.50
N ILE A 25 11.93 13.24 -13.25
CA ILE A 25 11.69 11.98 -12.55
C ILE A 25 12.40 10.82 -13.27
N ASN A 26 12.26 10.73 -14.60
CA ASN A 26 12.92 9.67 -15.36
C ASN A 26 14.44 9.84 -15.40
N SER A 27 14.96 11.07 -15.48
CA SER A 27 16.41 11.31 -15.46
C SER A 27 17.05 10.95 -14.12
N GLU A 28 16.41 11.32 -13.00
CA GLU A 28 16.83 10.94 -11.64
C GLU A 28 16.83 9.42 -11.47
N PHE A 29 15.78 8.76 -11.94
CA PHE A 29 15.65 7.31 -11.82
C PHE A 29 16.67 6.58 -12.71
N ASP A 30 16.95 7.09 -13.91
CA ASP A 30 17.95 6.52 -14.81
C ASP A 30 19.37 6.63 -14.24
N ALA A 31 19.68 7.76 -13.60
CA ALA A 31 20.92 7.94 -12.87
C ALA A 31 21.05 6.93 -11.70
N PHE A 32 19.93 6.58 -11.06
CA PHE A 32 19.90 5.49 -10.06
C PHE A 32 20.10 4.11 -10.69
N LEU A 33 19.37 3.78 -11.75
CA LEU A 33 19.46 2.48 -12.43
C LEU A 33 20.83 2.23 -13.06
N GLY A 34 21.52 3.30 -13.48
CA GLY A 34 22.92 3.24 -13.91
C GLY A 34 23.88 2.78 -12.80
N ARG A 35 23.43 2.80 -11.53
CA ARG A 35 24.18 2.26 -10.40
C ARG A 35 23.96 0.79 -10.09
N VAL A 36 22.89 0.21 -10.60
CA VAL A 36 22.53 -1.19 -10.39
C VAL A 36 23.34 -2.08 -11.35
N GLY A 37 23.93 -3.16 -10.81
CA GLY A 37 24.65 -4.17 -11.59
C GLY A 37 26.05 -4.49 -11.08
N GLN A 38 26.82 -5.17 -11.91
CA GLN A 38 28.15 -5.66 -11.56
C GLN A 38 29.17 -4.51 -11.41
N ARG A 39 29.83 -4.44 -10.26
CA ARG A 39 30.94 -3.52 -9.98
C ARG A 39 31.97 -4.21 -9.09
N ASN A 40 33.24 -4.14 -9.47
CA ASN A 40 34.34 -4.76 -8.71
C ASN A 40 34.06 -6.25 -8.39
N GLY A 41 33.49 -7.00 -9.35
CA GLY A 41 33.14 -8.42 -9.18
C GLY A 41 31.94 -8.70 -8.26
N THR A 42 31.24 -7.68 -7.77
CA THR A 42 30.07 -7.81 -6.89
C THR A 42 28.80 -7.34 -7.61
N ASN A 43 27.68 -8.04 -7.42
CA ASN A 43 26.37 -7.62 -7.93
C ASN A 43 25.73 -6.59 -7.00
N HIS A 44 25.58 -5.35 -7.45
CA HIS A 44 24.93 -4.29 -6.69
C HIS A 44 23.44 -4.24 -7.01
N ARG A 45 22.61 -4.66 -6.05
CA ARG A 45 21.15 -4.58 -6.16
C ARG A 45 20.65 -3.18 -5.83
N GLY A 46 19.57 -2.77 -6.49
CA GLY A 46 18.82 -1.56 -6.15
C GLY A 46 17.51 -1.90 -5.44
N LEU A 47 17.08 -1.02 -4.54
CA LEU A 47 15.74 -0.98 -3.97
C LEU A 47 14.99 0.19 -4.57
N VAL A 48 13.77 -0.04 -5.04
CA VAL A 48 12.90 1.01 -5.58
C VAL A 48 11.58 1.02 -4.85
N VAL A 49 11.23 2.15 -4.23
CA VAL A 49 9.88 2.40 -3.72
C VAL A 49 9.12 3.16 -4.80
N GLY A 50 8.03 2.60 -5.30
CA GLY A 50 7.25 3.20 -6.38
C GLY A 50 5.80 2.73 -6.39
N GLU A 51 5.01 3.21 -7.34
CA GLU A 51 3.64 2.74 -7.55
C GLU A 51 3.58 1.84 -8.77
N ILE A 52 3.07 0.62 -8.62
CA ILE A 52 2.85 -0.29 -9.75
C ILE A 52 1.66 0.24 -10.56
N SER A 53 1.89 0.50 -11.85
CA SER A 53 0.81 0.85 -12.78
C SER A 53 0.24 -0.38 -13.50
N GLU A 54 1.09 -1.35 -13.81
CA GLU A 54 0.73 -2.51 -14.62
C GLU A 54 1.63 -3.70 -14.31
N ILE A 55 1.06 -4.91 -14.35
CA ILE A 55 1.80 -6.17 -14.44
C ILE A 55 1.42 -6.86 -15.77
N GLY A 56 2.30 -6.76 -16.77
CA GLY A 56 2.08 -7.31 -18.10
C GLY A 56 2.67 -8.69 -18.31
N THR A 57 2.21 -9.38 -19.37
CA THR A 57 2.81 -10.61 -19.90
C THR A 57 3.90 -10.29 -20.91
N THR A 58 4.88 -11.19 -21.04
CA THR A 58 5.94 -11.12 -22.04
C THR A 58 6.21 -12.53 -22.58
N PRO A 59 6.91 -12.70 -23.72
CA PRO A 59 7.26 -14.03 -24.23
C PRO A 59 8.09 -14.89 -23.26
N TYR A 60 8.77 -14.27 -22.29
CA TYR A 60 9.73 -14.93 -21.39
C TYR A 60 9.34 -14.85 -19.91
N GLY A 61 8.12 -14.41 -19.59
CA GLY A 61 7.65 -14.24 -18.22
C GLY A 61 6.77 -13.00 -18.06
N ARG A 62 7.04 -12.20 -17.03
CA ARG A 62 6.22 -11.05 -16.64
C ARG A 62 7.01 -9.75 -16.74
N SER A 63 6.30 -8.64 -16.73
CA SER A 63 6.90 -7.32 -16.58
C SER A 63 6.08 -6.47 -15.63
N ILE A 64 6.75 -5.61 -14.86
CA ILE A 64 6.14 -4.60 -14.01
C ILE A 64 6.48 -3.24 -14.60
N THR A 65 5.49 -2.35 -14.67
CA THR A 65 5.66 -0.94 -14.99
C THR A 65 5.33 -0.11 -13.76
N LEU A 66 6.12 0.94 -13.51
CA LEU A 66 5.84 1.90 -12.45
C LEU A 66 5.08 3.08 -13.04
N ARG A 67 4.11 3.66 -12.31
CA ARG A 67 3.34 4.84 -12.77
C ARG A 67 4.23 5.96 -13.28
N GLN A 68 5.36 6.16 -12.63
CA GLN A 68 6.32 7.23 -12.91
C GLN A 68 7.21 6.99 -14.13
N SER A 69 7.28 5.75 -14.65
CA SER A 69 8.26 5.35 -15.66
C SER A 69 7.65 4.38 -16.68
N ALA A 70 7.75 4.70 -17.97
CA ALA A 70 7.29 3.83 -19.05
C ALA A 70 8.17 2.57 -19.28
N LYS A 71 9.27 2.42 -18.53
CA LYS A 71 10.13 1.24 -18.64
C LYS A 71 9.44 0.00 -18.06
N ARG A 72 9.64 -1.13 -18.74
CA ARG A 72 9.24 -2.45 -18.29
C ARG A 72 10.39 -3.12 -17.55
N TYR A 73 10.11 -3.59 -16.35
CA TYR A 73 11.05 -4.34 -15.53
C TYR A 73 10.65 -5.81 -15.54
N TYR A 74 11.47 -6.66 -16.16
CA TYR A 74 11.14 -8.07 -16.35
C TYR A 74 11.26 -8.87 -15.05
N CYS A 75 10.38 -9.84 -14.85
CA CYS A 75 10.38 -10.77 -13.72
C CYS A 75 9.86 -12.15 -14.14
N SER A 76 10.10 -13.15 -13.30
CA SER A 76 9.60 -14.51 -13.54
C SER A 76 8.10 -14.63 -13.28
N ASN A 77 7.47 -15.68 -13.84
CA ASN A 77 6.09 -16.03 -13.51
C ASN A 77 5.98 -16.40 -12.03
N ASP A 78 6.89 -17.22 -11.51
CA ASP A 78 6.91 -17.64 -10.09
C ASP A 78 6.90 -16.47 -9.11
N LEU A 79 7.60 -15.37 -9.45
CA LEU A 79 7.61 -14.17 -8.61
C LEU A 79 6.22 -13.52 -8.55
N ILE A 80 5.52 -13.44 -9.69
CA ILE A 80 4.15 -12.91 -9.74
C ILE A 80 3.16 -13.86 -9.06
N ASP A 81 3.24 -15.17 -9.30
CA ASP A 81 2.37 -16.17 -8.67
C ASP A 81 2.50 -16.15 -7.13
N LEU A 82 3.73 -15.95 -6.63
CA LEU A 82 3.97 -15.78 -5.20
C LEU A 82 3.40 -14.46 -4.67
N ALA A 83 3.55 -13.37 -5.43
CA ALA A 83 3.03 -12.07 -5.06
C ALA A 83 1.49 -12.03 -5.07
N GLU A 84 0.82 -12.72 -6.00
CA GLU A 84 -0.64 -12.87 -6.03
C GLU A 84 -1.17 -13.57 -4.77
N LYS A 85 -0.40 -14.50 -4.20
CA LYS A 85 -0.73 -15.14 -2.92
C LYS A 85 -0.48 -14.24 -1.72
N ARG A 86 0.64 -13.52 -1.70
CA ARG A 86 1.07 -12.70 -0.55
C ARG A 86 0.38 -11.34 -0.46
N TYR A 87 0.11 -10.73 -1.60
CA TYR A 87 -0.35 -9.34 -1.73
C TYR A 87 -1.65 -9.26 -2.55
N ALA A 88 -2.52 -10.26 -2.40
CA ALA A 88 -3.73 -10.43 -3.21
C ALA A 88 -4.60 -9.16 -3.28
N HIS A 89 -4.83 -8.50 -2.13
CA HIS A 89 -5.63 -7.27 -2.07
C HIS A 89 -5.00 -6.13 -2.87
N ALA A 90 -3.68 -5.98 -2.81
CA ALA A 90 -2.96 -4.95 -3.56
C ALA A 90 -3.01 -5.23 -5.07
N LEU A 91 -2.69 -6.45 -5.49
CA LEU A 91 -2.63 -6.78 -6.92
C LEU A 91 -4.02 -6.77 -7.59
N ARG A 92 -5.08 -7.16 -6.88
CA ARG A 92 -6.47 -7.05 -7.40
C ARG A 92 -6.93 -5.62 -7.61
N ALA A 93 -6.31 -4.65 -6.94
CA ALA A 93 -6.64 -3.24 -7.07
C ALA A 93 -5.92 -2.55 -8.26
N LEU A 94 -5.06 -3.27 -9.00
CA LEU A 94 -4.43 -2.72 -10.20
C LEU A 94 -5.50 -2.32 -11.22
N GLY A 95 -5.40 -1.09 -11.72
CA GLY A 95 -6.38 -0.49 -12.64
C GLY A 95 -7.52 0.26 -11.95
N ASP A 96 -7.71 0.09 -10.63
CA ASP A 96 -8.67 0.90 -9.88
C ASP A 96 -8.11 2.32 -9.69
N ARG A 97 -8.88 3.33 -10.11
CA ARG A 97 -8.48 4.74 -10.02
C ARG A 97 -8.52 5.28 -8.59
N ALA A 98 -9.37 4.70 -7.73
CA ALA A 98 -9.54 5.08 -6.33
C ALA A 98 -8.46 4.47 -5.43
N ALA A 99 -7.79 3.42 -5.87
CA ALA A 99 -6.70 2.77 -5.15
C ALA A 99 -5.31 3.12 -5.71
N ARG A 100 -4.29 2.83 -4.91
CA ARG A 100 -2.88 2.85 -5.30
C ARG A 100 -2.23 1.55 -4.86
N VAL A 101 -1.27 1.08 -5.65
CA VAL A 101 -0.47 -0.10 -5.32
C VAL A 101 0.98 0.35 -5.13
N ALA A 102 1.31 0.74 -3.91
CA ALA A 102 2.68 1.07 -3.54
C ALA A 102 3.50 -0.23 -3.44
N ALA A 103 4.76 -0.21 -3.87
CA ALA A 103 5.61 -1.37 -3.87
C ALA A 103 7.07 -1.02 -3.55
N ILE A 104 7.77 -1.99 -2.96
CA ILE A 104 9.22 -2.01 -2.84
C ILE A 104 9.74 -3.11 -3.75
N LEU A 105 10.56 -2.75 -4.73
CA LEU A 105 11.12 -3.66 -5.72
C LEU A 105 12.62 -3.87 -5.45
N VAL A 106 13.09 -5.11 -5.53
CA VAL A 106 14.51 -5.44 -5.60
C VAL A 106 14.89 -5.60 -7.06
N ILE A 107 15.74 -4.70 -7.55
CA ILE A 107 16.17 -4.65 -8.95
C ILE A 107 17.63 -5.11 -9.08
N GLU A 108 17.88 -5.96 -10.06
CA GLU A 108 19.21 -6.35 -10.52
C GLU A 108 19.45 -5.92 -11.97
N ARG A 109 20.73 -5.95 -12.38
CA ARG A 109 21.10 -5.80 -13.79
C ARG A 109 21.76 -7.08 -14.28
N THR A 110 21.18 -7.68 -15.31
CA THR A 110 21.71 -8.88 -15.97
C THR A 110 23.04 -8.59 -16.66
N ALA A 111 23.81 -9.65 -16.97
CA ALA A 111 25.05 -9.52 -17.74
C ALA A 111 24.84 -8.88 -19.14
N LYS A 112 23.65 -9.05 -19.73
CA LYS A 112 23.25 -8.40 -21.00
C LYS A 112 22.79 -6.95 -20.83
N GLY A 113 22.80 -6.42 -19.61
CA GLY A 113 22.52 -5.02 -19.31
C GLY A 113 21.05 -4.70 -19.02
N HIS A 114 20.13 -5.67 -19.04
CA HIS A 114 18.72 -5.48 -18.70
C HIS A 114 18.49 -5.40 -17.19
N HIS A 115 17.59 -4.52 -16.76
CA HIS A 115 17.10 -4.48 -15.39
C HIS A 115 15.96 -5.48 -15.18
N VAL A 116 16.06 -6.27 -14.12
CA VAL A 116 15.08 -7.30 -13.75
C VAL A 116 14.69 -7.15 -12.29
N ILE A 117 13.44 -7.48 -11.96
CA ILE A 117 12.96 -7.54 -10.58
C ILE A 117 13.12 -8.98 -10.09
N VAL A 118 13.81 -9.14 -8.97
CA VAL A 118 14.09 -10.45 -8.37
C VAL A 118 13.27 -10.72 -7.12
N ASP A 119 12.73 -9.67 -6.50
CA ASP A 119 11.79 -9.76 -5.38
C ASP A 119 10.99 -8.46 -5.27
N PHE A 120 9.78 -8.52 -4.69
CA PHE A 120 9.03 -7.32 -4.34
C PHE A 120 7.98 -7.55 -3.25
N ALA A 121 7.64 -6.47 -2.56
CA ALA A 121 6.46 -6.38 -1.70
C ALA A 121 5.51 -5.32 -2.24
N ALA A 122 4.20 -5.57 -2.14
CA ALA A 122 3.16 -4.63 -2.56
C ALA A 122 2.18 -4.33 -1.42
N MET A 123 1.68 -3.10 -1.40
CA MET A 123 0.78 -2.57 -0.40
C MET A 123 -0.39 -1.88 -1.08
N LEU A 124 -1.60 -2.24 -0.68
CA LEU A 124 -2.81 -1.55 -1.08
C LEU A 124 -2.89 -0.22 -0.32
N CYS A 125 -3.17 0.86 -1.03
CA CYS A 125 -3.35 2.16 -0.42
C CYS A 125 -4.56 2.92 -1.00
N SER A 126 -5.04 3.88 -0.23
CA SER A 126 -5.97 4.91 -0.69
C SER A 126 -5.36 5.80 -1.79
N SER A 127 -6.18 6.68 -2.38
CA SER A 127 -5.73 7.66 -3.38
C SER A 127 -4.66 8.63 -2.87
N THR A 128 -4.53 8.77 -1.54
CA THR A 128 -3.55 9.59 -0.83
C THR A 128 -2.46 8.78 -0.13
N TYR A 129 -2.29 7.51 -0.49
CA TYR A 129 -1.27 6.59 0.06
C TYR A 129 -1.44 6.23 1.55
N VAL A 130 -2.67 6.27 2.07
CA VAL A 130 -2.97 5.62 3.37
C VAL A 130 -3.01 4.11 3.15
N ALA A 131 -2.23 3.34 3.90
CA ALA A 131 -2.21 1.88 3.80
C ALA A 131 -3.55 1.26 4.22
N CYS A 132 -4.04 0.30 3.46
CA CYS A 132 -5.33 -0.36 3.67
C CYS A 132 -5.19 -1.87 3.52
N ASP A 133 -5.92 -2.63 4.33
CA ASP A 133 -5.94 -4.10 4.23
C ASP A 133 -7.06 -4.60 3.31
N SER A 134 -8.01 -3.74 2.94
CA SER A 134 -9.13 -4.06 2.05
C SER A 134 -9.53 -2.90 1.13
N ILE A 135 -10.25 -3.19 0.05
CA ILE A 135 -10.79 -2.15 -0.85
C ILE A 135 -11.88 -1.31 -0.17
N HIS A 136 -12.55 -1.86 0.84
CA HIS A 136 -13.52 -1.12 1.63
C HIS A 136 -12.81 -0.09 2.53
N GLU A 137 -11.69 -0.45 3.14
CA GLU A 137 -10.85 0.55 3.83
C GLU A 137 -10.35 1.64 2.87
N VAL A 138 -10.00 1.30 1.62
CA VAL A 138 -9.66 2.30 0.60
C VAL A 138 -10.81 3.29 0.39
N ALA A 139 -12.05 2.78 0.26
CA ALA A 139 -13.23 3.62 0.10
C ALA A 139 -13.46 4.53 1.32
N MET A 140 -13.37 3.98 2.54
CA MET A 140 -13.50 4.76 3.77
C MET A 140 -12.40 5.82 3.88
N ALA A 141 -11.12 5.46 3.68
CA ALA A 141 -9.99 6.39 3.74
C ALA A 141 -10.15 7.53 2.72
N ASN A 142 -10.54 7.21 1.49
CA ASN A 142 -10.80 8.22 0.46
C ASN A 142 -11.95 9.16 0.85
N ARG A 143 -13.03 8.62 1.44
CA ARG A 143 -14.15 9.43 1.94
C ARG A 143 -13.72 10.35 3.08
N LEU A 144 -12.99 9.84 4.07
CA LEU A 144 -12.49 10.65 5.19
C LEU A 144 -11.63 11.81 4.72
N VAL A 145 -10.74 11.56 3.75
CA VAL A 145 -9.93 12.61 3.13
C VAL A 145 -10.78 13.62 2.35
N ALA A 146 -11.75 13.15 1.56
CA ALA A 146 -12.64 14.02 0.79
C ALA A 146 -13.53 14.91 1.68
N GLU A 147 -13.92 14.42 2.85
CA GLU A 147 -14.66 15.18 3.87
C GLU A 147 -13.75 16.07 4.75
N GLY A 148 -12.43 16.10 4.50
CA GLY A 148 -11.47 16.91 5.25
C GLY A 148 -11.30 16.49 6.71
N ARG A 149 -11.55 15.21 7.02
CA ARG A 149 -11.46 14.67 8.38
C ARG A 149 -10.02 14.54 8.84
N SER A 150 -9.77 14.81 10.11
CA SER A 150 -8.51 14.43 10.76
C SER A 150 -8.64 13.04 11.34
N PHE A 151 -7.73 12.14 10.97
CA PHE A 151 -7.75 10.76 11.43
C PHE A 151 -6.35 10.13 11.44
N ASP A 152 -6.18 9.15 12.31
CA ASP A 152 -5.04 8.24 12.33
C ASP A 152 -5.45 6.87 11.74
N LYS A 153 -4.55 6.24 10.97
CA LYS A 153 -4.61 4.81 10.64
C LYS A 153 -3.66 4.08 11.61
N PRO A 154 -4.16 3.36 12.62
CA PRO A 154 -3.29 2.65 13.53
C PRO A 154 -2.47 1.59 12.78
N ILE A 155 -1.16 1.58 13.02
CA ILE A 155 -0.25 0.58 12.49
C ILE A 155 -0.01 -0.45 13.59
N ARG A 156 -0.12 -1.74 13.26
CA ARG A 156 0.24 -2.81 14.18
C ARG A 156 1.76 -2.95 14.22
N LEU A 157 2.41 -2.21 15.11
CA LEU A 157 3.86 -2.29 15.33
C LEU A 157 4.23 -3.45 16.28
N ASP A 158 3.39 -3.74 17.28
CA ASP A 158 3.58 -4.82 18.25
C ASP A 158 2.37 -5.76 18.33
N THR A 159 2.59 -6.99 18.78
CA THR A 159 1.55 -8.03 18.95
C THR A 159 0.59 -7.77 20.13
N GLY A 160 0.85 -6.76 20.97
CA GLY A 160 0.12 -6.49 22.22
C GLY A 160 -0.99 -5.44 22.16
N GLY A 161 -1.32 -4.90 20.99
CA GLY A 161 -2.45 -3.96 20.85
C GLY A 161 -3.80 -4.69 20.85
N ASP A 162 -4.48 -4.75 22.01
CA ASP A 162 -5.78 -5.41 22.18
C ASP A 162 -6.90 -4.81 21.32
N MET A 163 -6.71 -3.59 20.80
CA MET A 163 -7.70 -2.87 20.00
C MET A 163 -7.02 -1.95 19.00
N LEU A 164 -6.96 -2.40 17.75
CA LEU A 164 -6.61 -1.57 16.60
C LEU A 164 -7.88 -1.43 15.74
N PRO A 165 -8.54 -0.27 15.75
CA PRO A 165 -9.58 0.03 14.79
C PRO A 165 -8.96 0.28 13.42
N ASP A 166 -9.78 0.29 12.37
CA ASP A 166 -9.28 0.58 11.03
C ASP A 166 -8.85 2.04 10.92
N PHE A 167 -9.62 2.96 11.49
CA PHE A 167 -9.26 4.38 11.62
C PHE A 167 -9.65 4.94 13.00
N VAL A 168 -9.01 6.03 13.41
CA VAL A 168 -9.38 6.82 14.57
C VAL A 168 -9.60 8.26 14.12
N LEU A 169 -10.83 8.76 14.20
CA LEU A 169 -11.13 10.17 14.00
C LEU A 169 -10.57 10.95 15.19
N THR A 170 -9.75 11.96 14.90
CA THR A 170 -9.08 12.81 15.89
C THR A 170 -9.68 14.21 15.94
N ASP A 171 -10.55 14.53 14.99
CA ASP A 171 -11.32 15.78 14.92
C ASP A 171 -12.66 15.71 15.65
N THR A 172 -12.90 14.74 16.51
CA THR A 172 -14.16 14.59 17.26
C THR A 172 -13.96 14.97 18.73
N PRO A 173 -15.01 15.36 19.49
CA PRO A 173 -14.87 15.74 20.90
C PRO A 173 -14.17 14.70 21.79
N ALA A 174 -14.28 13.42 21.43
CA ALA A 174 -13.45 12.34 21.92
C ALA A 174 -12.98 11.50 20.72
N PRO A 175 -11.76 10.94 20.71
CA PRO A 175 -11.28 10.10 19.60
C PRO A 175 -12.26 8.99 19.28
N THR A 176 -12.73 8.93 18.03
CA THR A 176 -13.78 8.01 17.60
C THR A 176 -13.23 6.94 16.69
N HIS A 177 -13.43 5.68 17.06
CA HIS A 177 -13.00 4.55 16.25
C HIS A 177 -13.90 4.40 15.01
N VAL A 178 -13.31 4.07 13.87
CA VAL A 178 -14.04 3.64 12.67
C VAL A 178 -13.62 2.22 12.34
N GLU A 179 -14.58 1.32 12.23
CA GLU A 179 -14.35 -0.09 11.87
C GLU A 179 -15.10 -0.42 10.58
N VAL A 180 -14.41 -1.07 9.64
CA VAL A 180 -14.87 -1.44 8.31
C VAL A 180 -14.98 -2.95 8.24
N TYR A 181 -16.21 -3.46 8.14
CA TYR A 181 -16.48 -4.88 8.15
C TYR A 181 -16.79 -5.41 6.75
N GLY A 182 -15.79 -6.02 6.12
CA GLY A 182 -15.86 -6.58 4.76
C GLY A 182 -15.86 -8.10 4.64
N MET A 183 -15.72 -8.85 5.75
CA MET A 183 -15.68 -10.32 5.76
C MET A 183 -16.78 -10.90 6.63
N ASN A 184 -18.05 -10.67 6.28
CA ASN A 184 -19.17 -11.19 7.07
C ASN A 184 -19.36 -12.70 6.84
N GLY A 185 -19.87 -13.41 7.85
CA GLY A 185 -20.28 -14.82 7.72
C GLY A 185 -19.27 -15.88 8.17
N MET A 186 -18.05 -15.51 8.58
CA MET A 186 -17.13 -16.43 9.26
C MET A 186 -17.30 -16.38 10.77
N ALA A 187 -17.61 -17.51 11.41
CA ALA A 187 -17.88 -17.56 12.86
C ALA A 187 -16.74 -16.98 13.73
N THR A 188 -15.48 -17.21 13.34
CA THR A 188 -14.31 -16.68 14.03
C THR A 188 -14.15 -15.16 13.87
N TYR A 189 -14.61 -14.60 12.76
CA TYR A 189 -14.61 -13.16 12.51
C TYR A 189 -15.70 -12.47 13.35
N GLU A 190 -16.92 -13.02 13.35
CA GLU A 190 -18.03 -12.51 14.16
C GLU A 190 -17.71 -12.52 15.66
N ALA A 191 -17.02 -13.57 16.15
CA ALA A 191 -16.57 -13.64 17.53
C ALA A 191 -15.58 -12.51 17.87
N ARG A 192 -14.58 -12.26 17.00
CA ARG A 192 -13.62 -11.15 17.18
C ARG A 192 -14.30 -9.79 17.14
N LYS A 193 -15.26 -9.59 16.24
CA LYS A 193 -16.06 -8.36 16.13
C LYS A 193 -16.80 -8.09 17.43
N ARG A 194 -17.54 -9.08 17.96
CA ARG A 194 -18.26 -8.96 19.24
C ARG A 194 -17.34 -8.66 20.41
N GLU A 195 -16.17 -9.29 20.45
CA GLU A 195 -15.19 -9.04 21.51
C GLU A 195 -14.62 -7.61 21.44
N LYS A 196 -14.26 -7.13 20.25
CA LYS A 196 -13.85 -5.72 20.05
C LYS A 196 -14.96 -4.76 20.47
N GLN A 197 -16.20 -5.01 20.08
CA GLN A 197 -17.37 -4.20 20.47
C GLN A 197 -17.52 -4.15 21.98
N ARG A 198 -17.47 -5.30 22.66
CA ARG A 198 -17.55 -5.40 24.12
C ARG A 198 -16.44 -4.60 24.80
N LEU A 199 -15.21 -4.73 24.32
CA LEU A 199 -14.06 -4.00 24.86
C LEU A 199 -14.18 -2.49 24.63
N ARG A 200 -14.64 -2.06 23.45
CA ARG A 200 -14.89 -0.64 23.14
C ARG A 200 -15.94 -0.04 24.07
N LEU A 201 -17.06 -0.74 24.25
CA LEU A 201 -18.13 -0.33 25.17
C LEU A 201 -17.63 -0.24 26.62
N SER A 202 -16.86 -1.22 27.10
CA SER A 202 -16.30 -1.18 28.47
C SER A 202 -15.32 -0.03 28.71
N ARG A 203 -14.67 0.46 27.65
CA ARG A 203 -13.72 1.58 27.69
C ARG A 203 -14.36 2.93 27.38
N GLY A 204 -15.66 2.96 27.08
CA GLY A 204 -16.39 4.19 26.73
C GLY A 204 -15.92 4.84 25.43
N ILE A 205 -15.34 4.06 24.51
CA ILE A 205 -14.79 4.58 23.26
C ILE A 205 -15.91 4.70 22.21
N PRO A 206 -16.20 5.91 21.69
CA PRO A 206 -17.18 6.07 20.64
C PRO A 206 -16.70 5.37 19.35
N ALA A 207 -17.64 4.80 18.60
CA ALA A 207 -17.33 4.09 17.37
C ALA A 207 -18.37 4.29 16.27
N VAL A 208 -17.91 4.34 15.03
CA VAL A 208 -18.70 4.18 13.81
C VAL A 208 -18.34 2.84 13.20
N GLU A 209 -19.34 2.02 12.92
CA GLU A 209 -19.14 0.71 12.31
C GLU A 209 -19.82 0.68 10.95
N TRP A 210 -19.05 0.34 9.91
CA TRP A 210 -19.57 0.16 8.58
C TRP A 210 -19.58 -1.33 8.21
N ASN A 211 -20.77 -1.91 8.11
CA ASN A 211 -20.95 -3.22 7.50
C ASN A 211 -21.24 -3.05 6.01
N VAL A 212 -20.29 -3.47 5.18
CA VAL A 212 -20.31 -3.23 3.72
C VAL A 212 -21.45 -3.97 3.01
N ASP A 213 -21.97 -5.06 3.61
CA ASP A 213 -23.08 -5.84 3.05
C ASP A 213 -24.45 -5.31 3.49
N ALA A 214 -24.50 -4.42 4.50
CA ALA A 214 -25.74 -3.98 5.12
C ALA A 214 -26.11 -2.53 4.81
N ILE A 215 -25.12 -1.64 4.70
CA ILE A 215 -25.32 -0.20 4.57
C ILE A 215 -24.32 0.35 3.54
N ASP A 216 -24.82 1.15 2.59
CA ASP A 216 -23.94 1.85 1.64
C ASP A 216 -23.02 2.84 2.37
N LEU A 217 -21.80 3.02 1.87
CA LEU A 217 -20.84 3.95 2.48
C LEU A 217 -21.40 5.38 2.61
N ALA A 218 -22.20 5.85 1.66
CA ALA A 218 -22.78 7.19 1.67
C ALA A 218 -23.80 7.39 2.80
N GLU A 219 -24.40 6.31 3.29
CA GLU A 219 -25.38 6.35 4.38
C GLU A 219 -24.74 6.36 5.77
N ILE A 220 -23.45 5.99 5.87
CA ILE A 220 -22.73 5.99 7.13
C ILE A 220 -22.58 7.42 7.67
N ARG A 221 -23.18 7.67 8.83
CA ARG A 221 -23.10 8.95 9.54
C ARG A 221 -21.83 8.97 10.39
N LEU A 222 -20.90 9.85 10.02
CA LEU A 222 -19.75 10.16 10.86
C LEU A 222 -20.16 11.22 11.91
N PRO A 223 -19.60 11.17 13.12
CA PRO A 223 -19.81 12.21 14.12
C PRO A 223 -19.34 13.58 13.60
N PRO A 224 -19.94 14.69 14.08
CA PRO A 224 -19.51 16.02 13.69
C PRO A 224 -18.07 16.28 14.13
N ALA A 225 -17.33 17.02 13.32
CA ALA A 225 -16.01 17.50 13.72
C ALA A 225 -16.16 18.53 14.86
N GLY A 226 -15.48 18.29 15.98
CA GLY A 226 -15.16 19.30 16.98
C GLY A 226 -14.12 20.24 16.39
N ARG A 227 -14.37 21.54 16.50
CA ARG A 227 -13.44 22.58 16.05
C ARG A 227 -12.06 22.46 16.67
#